data_AF-A0A537GR53-F1
#
_entry.id   AF-A0A537GR53-F1
#
_cell.length_a   1.000
_cell.length_b   1.000
_cell.length_c   1.000
_cell.angle_alpha   90.00
_cell.angle_beta   90.00
_cell.angle_gamma   90.00
#
_symmetry.space_group_name_H-M   'P 1'
#
loop_
_entity.id
_entity.type
_entity.pdbx_description
1 polymer ?
#
loop_
_entity_poly.entity_id
_entity_poly.type
_entity_poly.pdbx_seq_one_letter_code
_entity_poly.pdbx_strand_id
1 'polypeptide(L)'
;VALIGTAFTLPLISLNFVTQIQQLSTITWLSVVYLALLSTVLANVILYLLIGNRSVSRLSIQLYIVPLVSLVGGIVLLGEGVTILTVLGGILMFTGVALATRKH
;
A
#
# COMPACT_ATOMS: atom_id res chain seq x y z
N VAL A 1 6.15 15.29 4.03
CA VAL A 1 6.33 14.13 3.11
C VAL A 1 5.63 14.35 1.77
N ALA A 2 4.34 14.70 1.73
CA ALA A 2 3.63 14.96 0.47
C ALA A 2 4.33 15.98 -0.45
N LEU A 3 4.70 17.16 0.06
CA LEU A 3 5.44 18.19 -0.69
C LEU A 3 6.77 17.71 -1.29
N ILE A 4 7.51 16.88 -0.54
CA ILE A 4 8.79 16.32 -0.99
C ILE A 4 8.56 15.26 -2.07
N GLY A 5 7.56 14.40 -1.88
CA GLY A 5 7.14 13.42 -2.90
C GLY A 5 6.70 14.10 -4.20
N THR A 6 5.88 15.15 -4.10
CA THR A 6 5.45 15.94 -5.27
C THR A 6 6.66 16.55 -5.98
N ALA A 7 7.61 17.11 -5.23
CA ALA A 7 8.84 17.67 -5.78
C ALA A 7 9.70 16.64 -6.53
N PHE A 8 9.77 15.40 -6.04
CA PHE A 8 10.47 14.30 -6.72
C PHE A 8 9.74 13.80 -7.97
N THR A 9 8.42 13.93 -8.03
CA THR A 9 7.64 13.53 -9.21
C THR A 9 7.53 14.63 -10.27
N LEU A 10 7.82 15.89 -9.94
CA LEU A 10 7.80 17.02 -10.90
C LEU A 10 8.60 16.78 -12.19
N PRO A 11 9.82 16.20 -12.16
CA PRO A 11 10.58 15.91 -13.38
C PRO A 11 9.97 14.80 -14.25
N LEU A 12 9.08 13.97 -13.67
CA LEU A 12 8.39 12.86 -14.35
C LEU A 12 7.00 13.27 -14.86
N ILE A 13 6.59 14.52 -14.66
CA ILE A 13 5.31 15.04 -15.17
C ILE A 13 5.38 15.10 -16.69
N SER A 14 4.49 14.37 -17.36
CA SER A 14 4.32 14.49 -18.80
C SER A 14 3.82 15.89 -19.15
N LEU A 15 4.27 16.45 -20.28
CA LEU A 15 3.80 17.74 -20.79
C LEU A 15 2.27 17.81 -20.98
N ASN A 16 1.60 16.66 -21.10
CA ASN A 16 0.16 16.51 -21.27
C ASN A 16 -0.57 16.11 -19.96
N PHE A 17 0.06 16.27 -18.80
CA PHE A 17 -0.52 15.85 -17.53
C PHE A 17 -1.87 16.50 -17.23
N VAL A 18 -2.00 17.81 -17.52
CA VAL A 18 -3.25 18.55 -17.26
C VAL A 18 -4.40 18.02 -18.12
N THR A 19 -4.14 17.71 -19.39
CA THR A 19 -5.17 17.19 -20.30
C THR A 19 -5.55 15.75 -19.94
N GLN A 20 -4.60 14.94 -19.48
CA GLN A 20 -4.87 13.58 -18.98
C GLN A 20 -5.78 13.59 -17.74
N ILE A 21 -5.55 14.52 -16.79
CA ILE A 21 -6.41 14.66 -15.60
C ILE A 21 -7.83 15.05 -15.99
N GLN A 22 -7.98 15.98 -16.93
CA GLN A 22 -9.29 16.44 -17.39
C GLN A 22 -10.08 15.34 -18.13
N GLN A 23 -9.37 14.38 -18.74
CA GLN A 23 -9.97 13.24 -19.42
C GLN A 23 -10.26 12.05 -18.50
N LEU A 24 -9.91 12.14 -17.21
CA LEU A 24 -10.22 11.07 -16.25
C LEU A 24 -11.72 10.93 -16.07
N SER A 25 -12.19 9.69 -16.17
CA SER A 25 -13.58 9.34 -15.92
C SER A 25 -13.94 9.47 -14.43
N THR A 26 -15.23 9.62 -14.15
CA THR A 26 -15.77 9.71 -12.79
C THR A 26 -15.41 8.48 -11.94
N ILE A 27 -15.34 7.28 -12.54
CA ILE A 27 -14.96 6.07 -11.82
C ILE A 27 -13.51 6.15 -11.32
N THR A 28 -12.60 6.72 -12.12
CA THR A 28 -11.19 6.87 -11.72
C THR A 28 -11.05 7.86 -10.57
N TRP A 29 -11.79 8.97 -10.61
CA TRP A 29 -11.84 9.91 -9.49
C TRP A 29 -12.39 9.29 -8.22
N LEU A 30 -13.45 8.47 -8.32
CA LEU A 30 -13.98 7.72 -7.19
C LEU A 30 -12.96 6.71 -6.63
N SER A 31 -12.21 6.02 -7.48
CA SER A 31 -11.13 5.12 -7.06
C SER A 31 -10.02 5.86 -6.29
N VAL A 32 -9.65 7.06 -6.71
CA VAL A 32 -8.66 7.90 -6.02
C VAL A 32 -9.18 8.30 -4.63
N VAL A 33 -10.43 8.75 -4.53
CA VAL A 33 -11.06 9.11 -3.26
C VAL A 33 -11.18 7.89 -2.33
N TYR A 34 -11.58 6.74 -2.88
CA TYR A 34 -11.65 5.47 -2.16
C TYR A 34 -10.28 5.11 -1.55
N LEU A 35 -9.22 5.17 -2.34
CA LEU A 35 -7.87 4.84 -1.89
C LEU A 35 -7.38 5.83 -0.83
N ALA A 36 -7.60 7.13 -1.03
CA ALA A 36 -7.19 8.15 -0.08
C ALA A 36 -7.90 7.99 1.29
N LEU A 37 -9.23 7.83 1.28
CA LEU A 37 -10.01 7.77 2.52
C LEU A 37 -9.94 6.40 3.20
N LEU A 38 -10.24 5.32 2.47
CA LEU A 38 -10.33 4.00 3.09
C LEU A 38 -8.97 3.35 3.28
N SER A 39 -8.08 3.43 2.29
CA SER A 39 -6.76 2.81 2.43
C SER A 39 -5.83 3.62 3.33
N THR A 40 -5.89 4.95 3.30
CA THR A 40 -4.95 5.79 4.08
C THR A 40 -5.58 6.28 5.38
N VAL A 41 -6.67 7.04 5.33
CA VAL A 41 -7.23 7.67 6.54
C VAL A 41 -7.75 6.61 7.51
N LEU A 42 -8.63 5.72 7.05
CA LEU A 42 -9.24 4.72 7.92
C LEU A 42 -8.20 3.74 8.50
N ALA A 43 -7.27 3.25 7.67
CA ALA A 43 -6.21 2.36 8.14
C ALA A 43 -5.33 3.01 9.22
N ASN A 44 -4.97 4.29 9.05
CA ASN A 44 -4.19 5.02 10.05
C ASN A 44 -5.00 5.30 11.31
N VAL A 45 -6.29 5.63 11.20
CA VAL A 45 -7.17 5.82 12.37
C VAL A 45 -7.25 4.52 13.18
N ILE A 46 -7.50 3.38 12.52
CA ILE A 46 -7.49 2.06 13.15
C ILE A 46 -6.14 1.83 13.84
N LEU A 47 -5.03 2.07 13.13
CA LEU A 47 -3.70 1.92 13.69
C LEU A 47 -3.48 2.78 14.94
N TYR A 48 -3.87 4.06 14.91
CA TYR A 48 -3.74 4.95 16.06
C TYR A 48 -4.60 4.52 17.25
N LEU A 49 -5.83 4.03 17.00
CA LEU A 49 -6.68 3.46 18.04
C LEU A 49 -6.04 2.19 18.66
N LEU A 50 -5.38 1.36 17.85
CA LEU A 50 -4.69 0.17 18.32
C LEU A 50 -3.40 0.48 19.10
N ILE A 51 -2.69 1.54 18.72
CA ILE A 51 -1.43 1.97 19.36
C ILE A 51 -1.68 2.49 20.77
N GLY A 52 -2.85 3.09 21.03
CA GLY A 52 -3.18 3.74 22.30
C GLY A 52 -3.09 2.87 23.56
N ASN A 53 -2.87 1.55 23.47
CA ASN A 53 -2.85 0.66 24.64
C ASN A 53 -1.88 -0.54 24.59
N ARG A 54 -0.93 -0.68 23.64
CA ARG A 54 -0.12 -1.92 23.52
C ARG A 54 1.36 -1.71 23.15
N SER A 55 2.21 -2.56 23.77
CA SER A 55 3.66 -2.67 23.60
C SER A 55 4.12 -2.91 22.16
N VAL A 56 5.25 -2.31 21.80
CA VAL A 56 6.04 -2.41 20.54
C VAL A 56 5.99 -3.78 19.84
N SER A 57 5.95 -4.89 20.60
CA SER A 57 5.86 -6.26 20.05
C SER A 57 4.65 -6.52 19.15
N ARG A 58 3.47 -5.92 19.42
CA ARG A 58 2.29 -6.10 18.54
C ARG A 58 2.40 -5.35 17.21
N LEU A 59 3.11 -4.23 17.21
CA LEU A 59 3.32 -3.44 15.99
C LEU A 59 4.15 -4.22 14.97
N SER A 60 5.17 -4.95 15.42
CA SER A 60 5.95 -5.84 14.56
C SER A 60 5.07 -6.92 13.92
N ILE A 61 4.21 -7.59 14.69
CA ILE A 61 3.28 -8.60 14.15
C ILE A 61 2.34 -8.01 13.10
N GLN A 62 1.82 -6.81 13.34
CA GLN A 62 0.95 -6.13 12.38
C GLN A 62 1.67 -5.80 11.07
N LEU A 63 2.91 -5.31 11.14
CA LEU A 63 3.74 -5.04 9.96
C LEU A 63 4.06 -6.30 9.15
N TYR A 64 4.15 -7.47 9.79
CA TYR A 64 4.39 -8.74 9.10
C TYR A 64 3.12 -9.33 8.48
N ILE A 65 1.94 -9.07 9.05
CA ILE A 65 0.65 -9.54 8.52
C ILE A 65 0.18 -8.71 7.31
N VAL A 66 0.48 -7.42 7.27
CA VAL A 66 0.09 -6.52 6.16
C VAL A 66 0.43 -7.09 4.78
N PRO A 67 1.68 -7.48 4.47
CA PRO A 67 2.03 -8.03 3.17
C PRO A 67 1.27 -9.32 2.81
N LEU A 68 1.05 -10.22 3.77
CA LEU A 68 0.29 -11.45 3.57
C LEU A 68 -1.16 -11.14 3.22
N VAL A 69 -1.81 -10.28 4.01
CA VAL A 69 -3.21 -9.88 3.79
C VAL A 69 -3.36 -9.12 2.48
N SER A 70 -2.40 -8.28 2.12
CA SER A 70 -2.41 -7.54 0.86
C SER A 70 -2.30 -8.48 -0.34
N LEU A 71 -1.41 -9.48 -0.30
CA LEU A 71 -1.26 -10.47 -1.36
C LEU A 71 -2.52 -11.31 -1.54
N VAL A 72 -3.07 -11.84 -0.44
CA VAL A 72 -4.30 -12.65 -0.47
C VAL A 72 -5.48 -11.79 -0.92
N GLY A 73 -5.58 -10.56 -0.43
CA GLY A 73 -6.62 -9.60 -0.82
C GLY A 73 -6.56 -9.25 -2.30
N GLY A 74 -5.37 -9.02 -2.86
CA GLY A 74 -5.18 -8.79 -4.30
C GLY A 74 -5.72 -9.95 -5.15
N ILE A 75 -5.37 -11.19 -4.78
CA ILE A 75 -5.79 -12.37 -5.52
C ILE A 75 -7.30 -12.63 -5.37
N VAL A 76 -7.84 -12.56 -4.14
CA VAL A 76 -9.22 -12.98 -3.84
C VAL A 76 -10.24 -11.87 -4.10
N LEU A 77 -9.95 -10.64 -3.67
CA LEU A 77 -10.89 -9.52 -3.75
C LEU A 77 -10.78 -8.76 -5.07
N LEU A 78 -9.55 -8.56 -5.58
CA LEU A 78 -9.31 -7.83 -6.83
C LEU A 78 -9.21 -8.76 -8.05
N GLY A 79 -9.09 -10.07 -7.85
CA GLY A 79 -8.93 -11.04 -8.94
C GLY A 79 -7.59 -10.90 -9.66
N GLU A 80 -6.55 -10.42 -8.98
CA GLU A 80 -5.23 -10.25 -9.58
C GLU A 80 -4.68 -11.59 -10.06
N GLY A 81 -4.25 -11.63 -11.33
CA GLY A 81 -3.66 -12.82 -11.93
C GLY A 81 -2.32 -13.17 -11.27
N VAL A 82 -2.19 -14.42 -10.81
CA VAL A 82 -0.93 -14.91 -10.24
C VAL A 82 0.04 -15.19 -11.38
N THR A 83 1.00 -14.28 -11.57
CA THR A 83 2.08 -14.43 -12.54
C THR A 83 3.35 -14.99 -11.88
N ILE A 84 4.31 -15.42 -12.69
CA ILE A 84 5.63 -15.85 -12.18
C ILE A 84 6.30 -14.74 -11.35
N LEU A 85 6.12 -13.48 -11.76
CA LEU A 85 6.66 -12.32 -11.05
C LEU A 85 5.95 -12.10 -9.70
N THR A 86 4.63 -12.33 -9.65
CA THR A 86 3.86 -12.27 -8.39
C THR A 86 4.35 -13.30 -7.40
N VAL A 87 4.64 -14.52 -7.86
CA VAL A 87 5.18 -15.60 -7.02
C VAL A 87 6.58 -15.27 -6.52
N LEU A 88 7.48 -14.82 -7.41
CA LEU A 88 8.84 -14.44 -7.05
C LEU A 88 8.87 -13.26 -6.06
N GLY A 89 8.03 -12.25 -6.30
CA GLY A 89 7.86 -11.11 -5.41
C GLY A 89 7.32 -11.54 -4.04
N GLY A 90 6.32 -12.42 -4.03
CA GLY A 90 5.78 -13.02 -2.80
C GLY A 90 6.84 -13.78 -2.01
N ILE A 91 7.62 -14.65 -2.67
CA ILE A 91 8.74 -15.37 -2.04
C ILE A 91 9.71 -14.37 -1.44
N LEU A 92 10.23 -13.43 -2.23
CA LEU A 92 11.21 -12.43 -1.78
C LEU A 92 10.71 -11.63 -0.56
N MET A 93 9.45 -11.21 -0.60
CA MET A 93 8.76 -10.51 0.49
C MET A 93 8.71 -11.37 1.76
N PHE A 94 8.29 -12.63 1.68
CA PHE A 94 8.25 -13.54 2.83
C PHE A 94 9.66 -13.84 3.37
N THR A 95 10.66 -13.99 2.51
CA THR A 95 12.06 -14.16 2.95
C THR A 95 12.55 -12.93 3.69
N GLY A 96 12.23 -11.72 3.21
CA GLY A 96 12.55 -10.46 3.88
C GLY A 96 11.89 -10.34 5.25
N VAL A 97 10.60 -10.71 5.36
CA VAL A 97 9.88 -10.78 6.64
C VAL A 97 10.51 -11.80 7.58
N ALA A 98 10.84 -12.99 7.09
CA ALA A 98 11.47 -14.03 7.89
C ALA A 98 12.84 -13.58 8.44
N LEU A 99 13.65 -12.91 7.61
CA LEU A 99 14.94 -12.34 8.03
C LEU A 99 14.75 -11.22 9.05
N ALA A 100 13.81 -10.31 8.83
CA ALA A 100 13.53 -9.20 9.75
C ALA A 100 12.96 -9.68 11.10
N THR A 101 12.25 -10.80 11.11
CA THR A 101 11.70 -11.42 12.32
C THR A 101 12.71 -12.31 13.03
N ARG A 102 13.78 -12.73 12.32
CA ARG A 102 14.87 -13.51 12.90
C ARG A 102 15.68 -12.61 13.84
N LYS A 103 15.16 -12.49 15.05
CA LYS A 103 15.77 -11.82 16.19
C LYS A 103 17.17 -12.42 16.43
N HIS A 104 18.16 -11.54 16.56
CA HIS A 104 19.23 -11.76 17.53
C HIS A 104 18.65 -11.59 18.94
#